data_AF-A0A3A0C789-F1
#
_entry.id   AF-A0A3A0C789-F1
#
_cell.length_a   1.000
_cell.length_b   1.000
_cell.length_c   1.000
_cell.angle_alpha   90.00
_cell.angle_beta   90.00
_cell.angle_gamma   90.00
#
_symmetry.space_group_name_H-M   'P 1'
#
loop_
_entity.id
_entity.type
_entity.pdbx_description
1 polymer ?
#
loop_
_entity_poly.entity_id
_entity_poly.type
_entity_poly.pdbx_seq_one_letter_code
_entity_poly.pdbx_strand_id
1 'polypeptide(L)'
;MPKEYSMSSVPSSQAASKELTIQIVREPAHTHMTPRKRDVCLMFGIPPCPTAATIVDGLTVSLRPGSITYITGPSGSGKSSTLRRIAEERADAISVGQGRFPRDRAIVDAVAQRRPLRSAMEILCACGLSEPAAWIRRFDELSEGEKMRAALARAIGIAVSASASRPILCDEFAAALHDRLAATLAHNLRRLATRFNLTLVLAGTRDAIRSHLHADRVIRLGGEAPILEERTPGSEPPPRLDDPCIEPGCIRDYHAFARMHYRMQDALGFVDRVFTLCDRPRGDRIGVCVLAHAPRELALRNIATRGRFNGDPRRLNRELRIIRRLVIHPDFRSCGLGHWFVRQILPQAGVRFVECLAVMGAVIPVFEKAGMTRVGQCPLPRGRLALVDRMLSLGLDPASPDFSSRIKRNPRVRALVERTLVEWLSRMQSASRWRLDNRSAEELSDAFRRAIGRPPVYYLWDREGEFPVICLNHGGLSHELSGTTASCEERSRERQRHDPNAPEKHKSARRERELRRPDRQSGP
;
A
#
# COMPACT_ATOMS: atom_id res chain seq x y z
N MET A 1 34.35 -41.74 8.99
CA MET A 1 33.04 -42.44 8.88
C MET A 1 32.00 -41.69 9.71
N PRO A 2 31.34 -40.65 9.16
CA PRO A 2 30.08 -40.17 9.70
C PRO A 2 28.92 -40.97 9.09
N LYS A 3 27.96 -41.36 9.92
CA LYS A 3 26.72 -42.04 9.52
C LYS A 3 25.80 -41.05 8.81
N GLU A 4 25.39 -41.41 7.60
CA GLU A 4 24.34 -40.76 6.83
C GLU A 4 23.02 -40.76 7.62
N TYR A 5 22.38 -39.59 7.72
CA TYR A 5 20.96 -39.48 8.01
C TYR A 5 20.28 -38.65 6.93
N SER A 6 19.31 -39.32 6.31
CA SER A 6 18.54 -38.97 5.13
C SER A 6 17.82 -37.62 5.24
N MET A 7 17.97 -36.78 4.22
CA MET A 7 17.17 -35.57 4.04
C MET A 7 15.73 -35.99 3.73
N SER A 8 14.84 -35.80 4.70
CA SER A 8 13.40 -35.91 4.50
C SER A 8 12.94 -34.81 3.54
N SER A 9 12.45 -35.27 2.39
CA SER A 9 11.77 -34.56 1.32
C SER A 9 10.95 -33.34 1.78
N VAL A 10 11.31 -32.17 1.25
CA VAL A 10 10.38 -31.05 1.05
C VAL A 10 9.17 -31.59 0.30
N PRO A 11 7.91 -31.35 0.73
CA PRO A 11 6.76 -31.74 -0.07
C PRO A 11 6.77 -30.87 -1.33
N SER A 12 7.24 -31.46 -2.42
CA SER A 12 7.04 -30.98 -3.78
C SER A 12 5.54 -30.96 -4.06
N SER A 13 4.89 -29.86 -3.73
CA SER A 13 3.56 -29.53 -4.21
C SER A 13 3.66 -29.24 -5.71
N GLN A 14 3.79 -30.30 -6.51
CA GLN A 14 3.49 -30.29 -7.94
C GLN A 14 1.98 -30.02 -8.10
N ALA A 15 1.59 -28.74 -8.02
CA ALA A 15 0.35 -28.31 -8.60
C ALA A 15 0.54 -28.43 -10.11
N ALA A 16 -0.03 -29.50 -10.70
CA ALA A 16 0.13 -29.86 -12.10
C ALA A 16 -0.03 -28.64 -13.01
N SER A 17 1.04 -28.27 -13.71
CA SER A 17 0.98 -27.27 -14.77
C SER A 17 0.10 -27.83 -15.88
N LYS A 18 -1.10 -27.28 -16.04
CA LYS A 18 -2.00 -27.71 -17.11
C LYS A 18 -1.61 -26.97 -18.39
N GLU A 19 -1.24 -27.72 -19.42
CA GLU A 19 -1.08 -27.23 -20.77
C GLU A 19 -2.43 -27.23 -21.48
N LEU A 20 -2.72 -26.12 -22.17
CA LEU A 20 -3.95 -25.91 -22.92
C LEU A 20 -3.56 -25.66 -24.36
N THR A 21 -3.95 -26.55 -25.28
CA THR A 21 -3.74 -26.36 -26.71
C THR A 21 -4.97 -25.67 -27.29
N ILE A 22 -4.77 -24.45 -27.76
CA ILE A 22 -5.82 -23.53 -28.16
C ILE A 22 -5.80 -23.39 -29.68
N GLN A 23 -6.93 -23.69 -30.29
CA GLN A 23 -7.22 -23.40 -31.70
C GLN A 23 -8.45 -22.49 -31.77
N ILE A 24 -8.35 -21.40 -32.52
CA ILE A 24 -9.39 -20.38 -32.63
C ILE A 24 -9.69 -20.12 -34.09
N VAL A 25 -10.86 -20.57 -34.51
CA VAL A 25 -11.46 -20.22 -35.80
C VAL A 25 -12.46 -19.11 -35.57
N ARG A 26 -12.31 -18.00 -36.30
CA ARG A 26 -13.33 -16.95 -36.34
C ARG A 26 -14.37 -17.31 -37.37
N GLU A 27 -15.51 -17.76 -36.89
CA GLU A 27 -16.72 -17.84 -37.71
C GLU A 27 -17.38 -16.45 -37.72
N PRO A 28 -17.51 -15.80 -38.88
CA PRO A 28 -18.16 -14.51 -38.97
C PRO A 28 -19.66 -14.65 -38.66
N ALA A 29 -20.19 -13.73 -37.86
CA ALA A 29 -21.60 -13.73 -37.52
C ALA A 29 -22.47 -13.54 -38.78
N HIS A 30 -23.37 -14.49 -39.03
CA HIS A 30 -24.34 -14.39 -40.10
C HIS A 30 -25.38 -13.32 -39.77
N THR A 31 -25.27 -12.17 -40.42
CA THR A 31 -26.28 -11.10 -40.34
C THR A 31 -27.20 -11.15 -41.56
N HIS A 32 -28.49 -10.89 -41.33
CA HIS A 32 -29.48 -10.83 -42.40
C HIS A 32 -29.12 -9.75 -43.44
N MET A 33 -29.49 -9.98 -44.70
CA MET A 33 -29.22 -9.05 -45.80
C MET A 33 -30.20 -7.88 -45.75
N THR A 34 -29.74 -6.71 -45.30
CA THR A 34 -30.48 -5.45 -45.40
C THR A 34 -30.19 -4.75 -46.73
N PRO A 35 -31.05 -3.81 -47.20
CA PRO A 35 -30.77 -3.02 -48.40
C PRO A 35 -29.39 -2.33 -48.35
N ARG A 36 -29.05 -1.70 -47.21
CA ARG A 36 -27.73 -1.08 -47.01
C ARG A 36 -26.58 -2.09 -47.08
N LYS A 37 -26.74 -3.27 -46.47
CA LYS A 37 -25.72 -4.34 -46.54
C LYS A 37 -25.52 -4.79 -47.99
N ARG A 38 -26.61 -4.97 -48.74
CA ARG A 38 -26.59 -5.33 -50.16
C ARG A 38 -25.86 -4.27 -50.99
N ASP A 39 -26.22 -3.00 -50.82
CA ASP A 39 -25.59 -1.90 -51.56
C ASP A 39 -24.09 -1.83 -51.28
N VAL A 40 -23.66 -1.98 -50.01
CA VAL A 40 -22.23 -2.04 -49.66
C VAL A 40 -21.54 -3.25 -50.29
N CYS A 41 -22.17 -4.44 -50.24
CA CYS A 41 -21.60 -5.65 -50.86
C CYS A 41 -21.41 -5.47 -52.37
N LEU A 42 -22.39 -4.87 -53.06
CA LEU A 42 -22.33 -4.60 -54.49
C LEU A 42 -21.35 -3.47 -54.83
N MET A 43 -21.35 -2.39 -54.06
CA MET A 43 -20.51 -1.20 -54.29
C MET A 43 -19.02 -1.51 -54.16
N PHE A 44 -18.66 -2.38 -53.21
CA PHE A 44 -17.26 -2.75 -52.96
C PHE A 44 -16.88 -4.16 -53.44
N GLY A 45 -17.82 -4.90 -54.06
CA GLY A 45 -17.58 -6.26 -54.53
C GLY A 45 -17.26 -7.27 -53.42
N ILE A 46 -17.79 -7.07 -52.21
CA ILE A 46 -17.47 -7.87 -51.03
C ILE A 46 -18.59 -8.91 -50.82
N PRO A 47 -18.26 -10.19 -50.55
CA PRO A 47 -19.28 -11.19 -50.25
C PRO A 47 -20.05 -10.84 -48.97
N PRO A 48 -21.36 -11.17 -48.90
CA PRO A 48 -22.22 -10.78 -47.78
C PRO A 48 -21.95 -11.54 -46.48
N CYS A 49 -21.24 -12.65 -46.57
CA CYS A 49 -20.66 -13.33 -45.43
C CYS A 49 -19.15 -13.44 -45.69
N PRO A 50 -18.31 -12.91 -44.79
CA PRO A 50 -16.88 -13.19 -44.84
C PRO A 50 -16.63 -14.70 -44.72
N THR A 51 -15.50 -15.19 -45.22
CA THR A 51 -15.05 -16.56 -44.99
C THR A 51 -14.56 -16.71 -43.55
N ALA A 52 -14.73 -17.92 -42.99
CA ALA A 52 -14.12 -18.25 -41.70
C ALA A 52 -12.60 -18.13 -41.80
N ALA A 53 -11.98 -17.50 -40.80
CA ALA A 53 -10.54 -17.30 -40.75
C ALA A 53 -10.00 -17.85 -39.44
N THR A 54 -8.99 -18.74 -39.52
CA THR A 54 -8.24 -19.17 -38.34
C THR A 54 -7.45 -17.98 -37.82
N ILE A 55 -7.73 -17.54 -36.59
CA ILE A 55 -7.01 -16.41 -35.98
C ILE A 55 -5.79 -16.91 -35.19
N VAL A 56 -5.92 -18.05 -34.52
CA VAL A 56 -4.86 -18.66 -33.72
C VAL A 56 -4.89 -20.15 -33.98
N ASP A 57 -3.77 -20.71 -34.42
CA ASP A 57 -3.63 -22.15 -34.68
C ASP A 57 -2.53 -22.75 -33.80
N GLY A 58 -2.80 -23.90 -33.19
CA GLY A 58 -1.82 -24.69 -32.43
C GLY A 58 -1.15 -24.01 -31.21
N LEU A 59 -1.75 -22.97 -30.61
CA LEU A 59 -1.12 -22.25 -29.50
C LEU A 59 -1.23 -23.06 -28.19
N THR A 60 -0.11 -23.55 -27.67
CA THR A 60 -0.09 -24.23 -26.37
C THR A 60 0.26 -23.24 -25.24
N VAL A 61 -0.68 -23.04 -24.31
CA VAL A 61 -0.53 -22.17 -23.14
C VAL A 61 -0.46 -23.00 -21.87
N SER A 62 0.66 -22.94 -21.18
CA SER A 62 0.79 -23.50 -19.84
C SER A 62 0.38 -22.45 -18.79
N LEU A 63 -0.47 -22.83 -17.83
CA LEU A 63 -0.88 -21.96 -16.74
C LEU A 63 -0.24 -22.44 -15.43
N ARG A 64 0.83 -21.77 -14.99
CA ARG A 64 1.54 -22.11 -13.74
C ARG A 64 1.07 -21.19 -12.60
N PRO A 65 0.85 -21.70 -11.37
CA PRO A 65 0.68 -20.87 -10.18
C PRO A 65 1.82 -19.87 -10.03
N GLY A 66 1.50 -18.62 -9.68
CA GLY A 66 2.48 -17.54 -9.52
C GLY A 66 3.08 -16.99 -10.81
N SER A 67 2.62 -17.45 -11.98
CA SER A 67 3.09 -16.96 -13.27
C SER A 67 2.18 -15.89 -13.88
N ILE A 68 2.77 -15.04 -14.70
CA ILE A 68 2.09 -14.01 -15.47
C ILE A 68 2.34 -14.27 -16.96
N THR A 69 1.24 -14.44 -17.69
CA THR A 69 1.23 -14.53 -19.16
C THR A 69 0.64 -13.24 -19.73
N TYR A 70 1.37 -12.59 -20.64
CA TYR A 70 0.92 -11.39 -21.34
C TYR A 70 0.66 -11.69 -22.81
N ILE A 71 -0.55 -11.43 -23.28
CA ILE A 71 -0.95 -11.60 -24.68
C ILE A 71 -0.96 -10.21 -25.35
N THR A 72 -0.12 -10.00 -26.36
CA THR A 72 -0.01 -8.75 -27.11
C THR A 72 -0.26 -8.97 -28.60
N GLY A 73 -0.63 -7.91 -29.32
CA GLY A 73 -0.91 -7.94 -30.74
C GLY A 73 -1.84 -6.81 -31.20
N PRO A 74 -1.91 -6.53 -32.51
CA PRO A 74 -2.76 -5.47 -33.07
C PRO A 74 -4.26 -5.72 -32.83
N SER A 75 -5.11 -4.72 -33.05
CA SER A 75 -6.56 -4.92 -32.96
C SER A 75 -7.03 -6.00 -33.95
N GLY A 76 -7.96 -6.86 -33.55
CA GLY A 76 -8.45 -7.97 -34.37
C GLY A 76 -7.57 -9.23 -34.40
N SER A 77 -6.39 -9.23 -33.78
CA SER A 77 -5.47 -10.39 -33.71
C SER A 77 -5.95 -11.59 -32.87
N GLY A 78 -7.17 -11.56 -32.32
CA GLY A 78 -7.73 -12.69 -31.55
C GLY A 78 -7.37 -12.75 -30.07
N LYS A 79 -6.79 -11.71 -29.47
CA LYS A 79 -6.49 -11.64 -28.03
C LYS A 79 -7.71 -11.96 -27.14
N SER A 80 -8.81 -11.24 -27.33
CA SER A 80 -10.06 -11.44 -26.59
C SER A 80 -10.66 -12.82 -26.83
N SER A 81 -10.55 -13.34 -28.05
CA SER A 81 -10.99 -14.70 -28.38
C SER A 81 -10.13 -15.76 -27.66
N THR A 82 -8.82 -15.51 -27.54
CA THR A 82 -7.88 -16.38 -26.81
C THR A 82 -8.21 -16.43 -25.33
N LEU A 83 -8.46 -15.27 -24.70
CA LEU A 83 -8.91 -15.22 -23.31
C LEU A 83 -10.25 -15.93 -23.09
N ARG A 84 -11.21 -15.76 -24.01
CA ARG A 84 -12.49 -16.47 -23.95
C ARG A 84 -12.30 -17.98 -24.01
N ARG A 85 -11.45 -18.47 -24.91
CA ARG A 85 -11.16 -19.91 -25.01
C ARG A 85 -10.48 -20.46 -23.75
N ILE A 86 -9.55 -19.71 -23.15
CA ILE A 86 -8.96 -20.07 -21.85
C ILE A 86 -10.05 -20.15 -20.77
N ALA A 87 -11.00 -19.21 -20.76
CA ALA A 87 -12.11 -19.23 -19.79
C ALA A 87 -13.05 -20.43 -19.97
N GLU A 88 -13.28 -20.86 -21.22
CA GLU A 88 -14.08 -22.06 -21.53
C GLU A 88 -13.40 -23.34 -21.05
N GLU A 89 -12.09 -23.46 -21.27
CA GLU A 89 -11.30 -24.64 -20.86
C GLU A 89 -11.00 -24.66 -19.35
N ARG A 90 -11.01 -23.49 -18.71
CA ARG A 90 -10.83 -23.29 -17.27
C ARG A 90 -12.07 -22.65 -16.67
N ALA A 91 -13.09 -23.48 -16.40
CA ALA A 91 -14.33 -23.03 -15.75
C ALA A 91 -14.12 -22.37 -14.36
N ASP A 92 -12.98 -22.62 -13.72
CA ASP A 92 -12.57 -21.98 -12.47
C ASP A 92 -11.94 -20.58 -12.67
N ALA A 93 -11.66 -20.17 -13.90
CA ALA A 93 -11.05 -18.88 -14.21
C ALA A 93 -11.93 -17.71 -13.74
N ILE A 94 -11.27 -16.61 -13.36
CA ILE A 94 -11.91 -15.38 -12.91
C ILE A 94 -11.63 -14.30 -13.95
N SER A 95 -12.64 -14.01 -14.77
CA SER A 95 -12.55 -12.93 -15.75
C SER A 95 -12.82 -11.58 -15.08
N VAL A 96 -11.87 -10.65 -15.21
CA VAL A 96 -12.00 -9.27 -14.74
C VAL A 96 -13.18 -8.62 -15.45
N GLY A 97 -14.07 -7.97 -14.69
CA GLY A 97 -15.26 -7.28 -15.23
C GLY A 97 -16.50 -8.15 -15.45
N GLN A 98 -16.39 -9.48 -15.51
CA GLN A 98 -17.54 -10.38 -15.73
C GLN A 98 -18.44 -10.55 -14.49
N GLY A 99 -18.00 -10.13 -13.30
CA GLY A 99 -18.82 -10.16 -12.10
C GLY A 99 -19.38 -8.78 -11.74
N ARG A 100 -20.68 -8.72 -11.43
CA ARG A 100 -21.37 -7.47 -11.08
C ARG A 100 -20.96 -6.98 -9.68
N PHE A 101 -20.67 -5.69 -9.58
CA PHE A 101 -20.67 -4.99 -8.31
C PHE A 101 -22.13 -4.75 -7.88
N PRO A 102 -22.49 -4.96 -6.60
CA PRO A 102 -23.80 -4.56 -6.10
C PRO A 102 -23.99 -3.05 -6.27
N ARG A 103 -25.13 -2.62 -6.83
CA ARG A 103 -25.40 -1.20 -7.14
C ARG A 103 -25.60 -0.34 -5.88
N ASP A 104 -25.91 -0.98 -4.76
CA ASP A 104 -26.23 -0.38 -3.47
C ASP A 104 -25.07 -0.44 -2.47
N ARG A 105 -23.90 -0.93 -2.88
CA ARG A 105 -22.75 -1.12 -1.98
C ARG A 105 -21.51 -0.36 -2.45
N ALA A 106 -20.64 -0.08 -1.49
CA ALA A 106 -19.33 0.48 -1.75
C ALA A 106 -18.42 -0.57 -2.40
N ILE A 107 -17.43 -0.12 -3.18
CA ILE A 107 -16.49 -1.06 -3.82
C ILE A 107 -15.69 -1.88 -2.80
N VAL A 108 -15.40 -1.33 -1.61
CA VAL A 108 -14.66 -2.04 -0.56
C VAL A 108 -15.39 -3.30 -0.08
N ASP A 109 -16.72 -3.28 -0.06
CA ASP A 109 -17.57 -4.41 0.33
C ASP A 109 -17.62 -5.52 -0.72
N ALA A 110 -17.15 -5.22 -1.94
CA ALA A 110 -17.08 -6.18 -3.04
C ALA A 110 -15.71 -6.85 -3.17
N VAL A 111 -14.68 -6.38 -2.45
CA VAL A 111 -13.31 -6.88 -2.53
C VAL A 111 -12.98 -7.75 -1.31
N ALA A 112 -12.50 -8.97 -1.56
CA ALA A 112 -12.01 -9.89 -0.52
C ALA A 112 -13.02 -10.11 0.65
N GLN A 113 -14.30 -10.31 0.32
CA GLN A 113 -15.41 -10.43 1.27
C GLN A 113 -15.23 -11.46 2.40
N ARG A 114 -14.41 -12.49 2.18
CA ARG A 114 -14.11 -13.56 3.16
C ARG A 114 -12.86 -13.29 3.99
N ARG A 115 -12.25 -12.12 3.85
CA ARG A 115 -11.02 -11.69 4.51
C ARG A 115 -11.32 -10.42 5.33
N PRO A 116 -10.50 -10.12 6.34
CA PRO A 116 -10.65 -8.88 7.10
C PRO A 116 -10.50 -7.65 6.19
N LEU A 117 -11.15 -6.54 6.56
CA LEU A 117 -11.10 -5.26 5.83
C LEU A 117 -9.70 -4.83 5.41
N ARG A 118 -8.69 -5.10 6.26
CA ARG A 118 -7.28 -4.82 5.97
C ARG A 118 -6.83 -5.44 4.64
N SER A 119 -7.20 -6.68 4.38
CA SER A 119 -6.84 -7.38 3.15
C SER A 119 -7.50 -6.74 1.92
N ALA A 120 -8.76 -6.31 2.03
CA ALA A 120 -9.42 -5.59 0.95
C ALA A 120 -8.72 -4.27 0.62
N MET A 121 -8.33 -3.51 1.64
CA MET A 121 -7.57 -2.26 1.50
C MET A 121 -6.17 -2.52 0.89
N GLU A 122 -5.47 -3.58 1.31
CA GLU A 122 -4.17 -3.96 0.74
C GLU A 122 -4.27 -4.25 -0.77
N ILE A 123 -5.29 -5.00 -1.18
CA ILE A 123 -5.51 -5.36 -2.59
C ILE A 123 -5.90 -4.13 -3.41
N LEU A 124 -6.81 -3.28 -2.91
CA LEU A 124 -7.19 -2.02 -3.56
C LEU A 124 -5.97 -1.10 -3.78
N CYS A 125 -5.15 -0.92 -2.74
CA CYS A 125 -3.92 -0.12 -2.82
C CYS A 125 -2.93 -0.68 -3.85
N ALA A 126 -2.78 -2.00 -3.90
CA ALA A 126 -1.88 -2.67 -4.83
C ALA A 126 -2.37 -2.60 -6.28
N CYS A 127 -3.68 -2.55 -6.51
CA CYS A 127 -4.28 -2.22 -7.81
C CYS A 127 -4.24 -0.72 -8.15
N GLY A 128 -3.55 0.10 -7.36
CA GLY A 128 -3.43 1.55 -7.61
C GLY A 128 -4.66 2.36 -7.20
N LEU A 129 -5.64 1.78 -6.51
CA LEU A 129 -6.74 2.49 -5.86
C LEU A 129 -6.37 2.73 -4.39
N SER A 130 -5.49 3.70 -4.13
CA SER A 130 -4.99 3.99 -2.78
C SER A 130 -5.76 5.13 -2.07
N GLU A 131 -6.99 5.40 -2.50
CA GLU A 131 -7.79 6.54 -2.01
C GLU A 131 -9.02 6.06 -1.24
N PRO A 132 -9.10 6.31 0.09
CA PRO A 132 -10.24 5.90 0.89
C PRO A 132 -11.58 6.45 0.41
N ALA A 133 -11.59 7.64 -0.19
CA ALA A 133 -12.79 8.24 -0.76
C ALA A 133 -13.33 7.40 -1.94
N ALA A 134 -12.47 6.82 -2.77
CA ALA A 134 -12.89 5.93 -3.85
C ALA A 134 -13.45 4.61 -3.32
N TRP A 135 -12.93 4.11 -2.19
CA TRP A 135 -13.33 2.82 -1.61
C TRP A 135 -14.78 2.77 -1.12
N ILE A 136 -15.30 3.91 -0.67
CA ILE A 136 -16.66 4.05 -0.13
C ILE A 136 -17.70 4.44 -1.20
N ARG A 137 -17.28 4.62 -2.46
CA ARG A 137 -18.16 4.96 -3.58
C ARG A 137 -18.74 3.72 -4.24
N ARG A 138 -19.83 3.92 -4.99
CA ARG A 138 -20.40 2.89 -5.85
C ARG A 138 -19.57 2.73 -7.11
N PHE A 139 -19.57 1.52 -7.68
CA PHE A 139 -18.82 1.22 -8.90
C PHE A 139 -19.18 2.14 -10.08
N ASP A 140 -20.47 2.48 -10.22
CA ASP A 140 -20.96 3.31 -11.34
C ASP A 140 -20.55 4.79 -11.23
N GLU A 141 -20.07 5.21 -10.06
CA GLU A 141 -19.61 6.59 -9.81
C GLU A 141 -18.12 6.78 -10.15
N LEU A 142 -17.40 5.68 -10.40
CA LEU A 142 -15.97 5.69 -10.69
C LEU A 142 -15.71 6.04 -12.17
N SER A 143 -14.54 6.61 -12.45
CA SER A 143 -14.02 6.74 -13.81
C SER A 143 -13.70 5.36 -14.41
N GLU A 144 -13.62 5.24 -15.73
CA GLU A 144 -13.32 3.96 -16.40
C GLU A 144 -11.99 3.34 -15.93
N GLY A 145 -10.96 4.17 -15.72
CA GLY A 145 -9.69 3.71 -15.15
C GLY A 145 -9.78 3.25 -13.68
N GLU A 146 -10.64 3.88 -12.87
CA GLU A 146 -10.94 3.42 -11.51
C GLU A 146 -11.78 2.13 -11.51
N LYS A 147 -12.78 2.02 -12.39
CA LYS A 147 -13.61 0.83 -12.57
C LYS A 147 -12.77 -0.39 -12.93
N MET A 148 -11.84 -0.24 -13.89
CA MET A 148 -10.93 -1.33 -14.27
C MET A 148 -10.08 -1.79 -13.06
N ARG A 149 -9.48 -0.85 -12.32
CA ARG A 149 -8.70 -1.17 -11.11
C ARG A 149 -9.54 -1.81 -10.01
N ALA A 150 -10.78 -1.37 -9.82
CA ALA A 150 -11.70 -1.96 -8.84
C ALA A 150 -12.12 -3.37 -9.24
N ALA A 151 -12.43 -3.59 -10.52
CA ALA A 151 -12.76 -4.91 -11.06
C ALA A 151 -11.59 -5.89 -10.93
N LEU A 152 -10.37 -5.43 -11.20
CA LEU A 152 -9.14 -6.19 -11.00
C LEU A 152 -8.91 -6.52 -9.51
N ALA A 153 -9.08 -5.54 -8.61
CA ALA A 153 -8.97 -5.75 -7.17
C ALA A 153 -9.99 -6.79 -6.67
N ARG A 154 -11.23 -6.74 -7.18
CA ARG A 154 -12.25 -7.74 -6.88
C ARG A 154 -11.87 -9.13 -7.36
N ALA A 155 -11.37 -9.26 -8.60
CA ALA A 155 -10.91 -10.54 -9.14
C ALA A 155 -9.79 -11.14 -8.30
N ILE A 156 -8.79 -10.33 -7.91
CA ILE A 156 -7.70 -10.74 -7.01
C ILE A 156 -8.25 -11.12 -5.63
N GLY A 157 -9.20 -10.36 -5.09
CA GLY A 157 -9.85 -10.68 -3.82
C GLY A 157 -10.58 -12.03 -3.83
N ILE A 158 -11.23 -12.38 -4.94
CA ILE A 158 -11.87 -13.69 -5.13
C ILE A 158 -10.81 -14.79 -5.21
N ALA A 159 -9.75 -14.59 -6.00
CA ALA A 159 -8.67 -15.56 -6.17
C ALA A 159 -7.93 -15.84 -4.85
N VAL A 160 -7.57 -14.80 -4.08
CA VAL A 160 -6.89 -14.91 -2.78
C VAL A 160 -7.80 -15.54 -1.72
N SER A 161 -9.12 -15.48 -1.89
CA SER A 161 -10.08 -16.10 -0.97
C SER A 161 -10.47 -17.53 -1.36
N ALA A 162 -9.97 -18.03 -2.50
CA ALA A 162 -10.21 -19.40 -2.94
C ALA A 162 -9.18 -20.36 -2.32
N SER A 163 -9.59 -21.62 -2.11
CA SER A 163 -8.71 -22.66 -1.56
C SER A 163 -7.66 -23.15 -2.56
N ALA A 164 -7.89 -22.93 -3.87
CA ALA A 164 -7.00 -23.31 -4.95
C ALA A 164 -6.66 -22.11 -5.84
N SER A 165 -5.50 -22.15 -6.51
CA SER A 165 -5.08 -21.09 -7.42
C SER A 165 -5.97 -21.07 -8.67
N ARG A 166 -6.75 -19.99 -8.80
CA ARG A 166 -7.66 -19.76 -9.92
C ARG A 166 -7.03 -18.73 -10.88
N PRO A 167 -6.95 -19.00 -12.18
CA PRO A 167 -6.36 -18.07 -13.13
C PRO A 167 -7.24 -16.83 -13.27
N ILE A 168 -6.63 -15.66 -13.22
CA ILE A 168 -7.31 -14.38 -13.43
C ILE A 168 -7.07 -13.95 -14.87
N LEU A 169 -8.16 -13.73 -15.60
CA LEU A 169 -8.13 -13.32 -17.00
C LEU A 169 -8.51 -11.85 -17.09
N CYS A 170 -7.65 -11.01 -17.65
CA CYS A 170 -7.93 -9.59 -17.85
C CYS A 170 -7.82 -9.25 -19.34
N ASP A 171 -8.96 -8.96 -19.96
CA ASP A 171 -8.96 -8.37 -21.30
C ASP A 171 -8.70 -6.86 -21.23
N GLU A 172 -8.16 -6.31 -22.32
CA GLU A 172 -7.81 -4.88 -22.44
C GLU A 172 -7.05 -4.30 -21.23
N PHE A 173 -6.08 -5.06 -20.73
CA PHE A 173 -5.30 -4.71 -19.56
C PHE A 173 -4.69 -3.31 -19.68
N ALA A 174 -5.04 -2.45 -18.73
CA ALA A 174 -4.61 -1.06 -18.64
C ALA A 174 -4.90 -0.16 -19.88
N ALA A 175 -5.81 -0.57 -20.76
CA ALA A 175 -6.16 0.20 -21.97
C ALA A 175 -6.73 1.60 -21.65
N ALA A 176 -7.51 1.71 -20.56
CA ALA A 176 -8.11 2.96 -20.08
C ALA A 176 -7.19 3.81 -19.18
N LEU A 177 -5.95 3.37 -18.92
CA LEU A 177 -5.02 4.08 -18.04
C LEU A 177 -3.98 4.89 -18.83
N HIS A 178 -3.51 5.98 -18.23
CA HIS A 178 -2.30 6.67 -18.69
C HIS A 178 -1.06 5.76 -18.51
N ASP A 179 -0.06 5.92 -19.37
CA ASP A 179 1.09 5.00 -19.44
C ASP A 179 1.83 4.84 -18.12
N ARG A 180 2.03 5.94 -17.38
CA ARG A 180 2.70 5.91 -16.07
C ARG A 180 1.92 5.09 -15.04
N LEU A 181 0.61 5.28 -14.96
CA LEU A 181 -0.24 4.52 -14.04
C LEU A 181 -0.33 3.04 -14.46
N ALA A 182 -0.37 2.75 -15.76
CA ALA A 182 -0.32 1.39 -16.29
C ALA A 182 0.99 0.67 -15.91
N ALA A 183 2.12 1.35 -16.03
CA ALA A 183 3.44 0.83 -15.64
C ALA A 183 3.51 0.55 -14.13
N THR A 184 3.05 1.49 -13.30
CA THR A 184 2.95 1.32 -11.84
C THR A 184 2.06 0.13 -11.46
N LEU A 185 0.90 0.00 -12.10
CA LEU A 185 -0.01 -1.14 -11.87
C LEU A 185 0.65 -2.48 -12.24
N ALA A 186 1.30 -2.56 -13.41
CA ALA A 186 1.97 -3.76 -13.87
C ALA A 186 3.06 -4.22 -12.89
N HIS A 187 3.90 -3.29 -12.41
CA HIS A 187 4.92 -3.57 -11.42
C HIS A 187 4.34 -4.09 -10.09
N ASN A 188 3.24 -3.49 -9.63
CA ASN A 188 2.57 -3.93 -8.40
C ASN A 188 1.93 -5.31 -8.56
N LEU A 189 1.36 -5.61 -9.73
CA LEU A 189 0.79 -6.92 -10.04
C LEU A 189 1.84 -8.02 -10.01
N ARG A 190 3.05 -7.79 -10.53
CA ARG A 190 4.16 -8.76 -10.40
C ARG A 190 4.43 -9.13 -8.95
N ARG A 191 4.50 -8.12 -8.07
CA ARG A 191 4.73 -8.32 -6.64
C ARG A 191 3.57 -9.06 -5.97
N LEU A 192 2.33 -8.77 -6.37
CA LEU A 192 1.16 -9.50 -5.88
C LEU A 192 1.11 -10.95 -6.36
N ALA A 193 1.40 -11.19 -7.64
CA ALA A 193 1.39 -12.52 -8.23
C ALA A 193 2.39 -13.44 -7.53
N THR A 194 3.59 -12.94 -7.24
CA THR A 194 4.59 -13.70 -6.47
C THR A 194 4.18 -13.89 -5.01
N ARG A 195 3.65 -12.86 -4.34
CA ARG A 195 3.28 -12.93 -2.91
C ARG A 195 2.10 -13.88 -2.65
N PHE A 196 1.09 -13.87 -3.52
CA PHE A 196 -0.14 -14.63 -3.35
C PHE A 196 -0.24 -15.85 -4.28
N ASN A 197 0.85 -16.18 -5.00
CA ASN A 197 0.93 -17.29 -5.95
C ASN A 197 -0.20 -17.25 -7.02
N LEU A 198 -0.54 -16.06 -7.52
CA LEU A 198 -1.62 -15.84 -8.47
C LEU A 198 -1.17 -16.22 -9.88
N THR A 199 -2.05 -16.89 -10.63
CA THR A 199 -1.89 -17.08 -12.08
C THR A 199 -2.61 -15.96 -12.81
N LEU A 200 -1.88 -15.14 -13.57
CA LEU A 200 -2.45 -14.01 -14.32
C LEU A 200 -2.30 -14.25 -15.82
N VAL A 201 -3.39 -14.06 -16.57
CA VAL A 201 -3.36 -13.98 -18.04
C VAL A 201 -3.94 -12.63 -18.44
N LEU A 202 -3.08 -11.74 -18.92
CA LEU A 202 -3.44 -10.37 -19.25
C LEU A 202 -3.32 -10.18 -20.76
N ALA A 203 -4.37 -9.67 -21.42
CA ALA A 203 -4.31 -9.28 -22.81
C ALA A 203 -4.26 -7.77 -22.94
N GLY A 204 -3.34 -7.24 -23.75
CA GLY A 204 -3.21 -5.81 -23.98
C GLY A 204 -2.68 -5.50 -25.37
N THR A 205 -2.69 -4.23 -25.74
CA THR A 205 -2.12 -3.75 -27.01
C THR A 205 -0.78 -3.03 -26.82
N ARG A 206 -0.44 -2.66 -25.58
CA ARG A 206 0.73 -1.86 -25.27
C ARG A 206 1.92 -2.75 -24.95
N ASP A 207 2.89 -2.77 -25.84
CA ASP A 207 4.11 -3.55 -25.66
C ASP A 207 4.97 -3.04 -24.48
N ALA A 208 4.94 -1.74 -24.18
CA ALA A 208 5.70 -1.16 -23.06
C ALA A 208 5.32 -1.73 -21.68
N ILE A 209 4.10 -2.25 -21.52
CA ILE A 209 3.64 -2.83 -20.25
C ILE A 209 4.38 -4.14 -19.94
N ARG A 210 4.83 -4.87 -20.98
CA ARG A 210 5.41 -6.21 -20.83
C ARG A 210 6.66 -6.23 -19.94
N SER A 211 7.50 -5.20 -20.03
CA SER A 211 8.73 -5.07 -19.23
C SER A 211 8.37 -4.83 -17.77
N HIS A 212 7.50 -3.86 -17.49
CA HIS A 212 7.06 -3.53 -16.14
C HIS A 212 6.32 -4.67 -15.43
N LEU A 213 5.64 -5.52 -16.19
CA LEU A 213 4.93 -6.68 -15.67
C LEU A 213 5.86 -7.83 -15.28
N HIS A 214 7.08 -7.89 -15.84
CA HIS A 214 7.96 -9.07 -15.75
C HIS A 214 7.19 -10.35 -16.06
N ALA A 215 6.51 -10.36 -17.20
CA ALA A 215 5.75 -11.51 -17.64
C ALA A 215 6.69 -12.71 -17.83
N ASP A 216 6.34 -13.84 -17.22
CA ASP A 216 7.05 -15.11 -17.40
C ASP A 216 6.88 -15.62 -18.84
N ARG A 217 5.75 -15.26 -19.46
CA ARG A 217 5.40 -15.64 -20.83
C ARG A 217 4.80 -14.47 -21.58
N VAL A 218 5.24 -14.26 -22.82
CA VAL A 218 4.65 -13.28 -23.73
C VAL A 218 4.17 -14.01 -24.98
N ILE A 219 2.88 -13.86 -25.30
CA ILE A 219 2.27 -14.41 -26.51
C ILE A 219 2.01 -13.25 -27.46
N ARG A 220 2.67 -13.25 -28.61
CA ARG A 220 2.48 -12.23 -29.66
C ARG A 220 1.57 -12.81 -30.74
N LEU A 221 0.44 -12.14 -30.97
CA LEU A 221 -0.55 -12.49 -31.98
C LEU A 221 -0.53 -11.47 -33.14
N GLY A 222 -1.03 -11.87 -34.31
CA GLY A 222 -1.18 -11.00 -35.50
C GLY A 222 -0.11 -11.16 -36.58
N GLY A 223 0.82 -12.11 -36.45
CA GLY A 223 1.68 -12.59 -37.54
C GLY A 223 1.09 -13.84 -38.21
N GLU A 224 1.86 -14.50 -39.09
CA GLU A 224 1.47 -15.78 -39.72
C GLU A 224 1.18 -16.88 -38.70
N ALA A 225 1.94 -16.89 -37.59
CA ALA A 225 1.77 -17.82 -36.48
C ALA A 225 1.90 -17.08 -35.13
N PRO A 226 1.26 -17.58 -34.05
CA PRO A 226 1.44 -17.03 -32.72
C PRO A 226 2.86 -17.32 -32.21
N ILE A 227 3.54 -16.29 -31.70
CA ILE A 227 4.90 -16.44 -31.13
C ILE A 227 4.78 -16.49 -29.61
N LEU A 228 5.30 -17.56 -29.01
CA LEU A 228 5.44 -17.71 -27.56
C LEU A 228 6.89 -17.44 -27.14
N GLU A 229 7.09 -16.40 -26.34
CA GLU A 229 8.37 -16.09 -25.71
C GLU A 229 8.28 -16.46 -24.22
N GLU A 230 9.00 -17.49 -23.80
CA GLU A 230 9.23 -17.76 -22.37
C GLU A 230 10.43 -16.96 -21.87
N ARG A 231 10.27 -16.30 -20.73
CA ARG A 231 11.32 -15.48 -20.11
C ARG A 231 11.49 -15.92 -18.68
N THR A 232 12.73 -16.09 -18.25
CA THR A 232 13.03 -16.17 -16.82
C THR A 232 12.76 -14.80 -16.22
N PRO A 233 11.89 -14.66 -15.20
CA PRO A 233 11.61 -13.36 -14.61
C PRO A 233 12.88 -12.81 -13.97
N GLY A 234 13.52 -11.84 -14.64
CA GLY A 234 14.60 -11.04 -14.07
C GLY A 234 14.06 -9.97 -13.14
N SER A 235 14.90 -9.44 -12.24
CA SER A 235 14.59 -8.22 -11.49
C SER A 235 15.02 -7.00 -12.32
N GLU A 236 14.14 -6.41 -13.14
CA GLU A 236 14.37 -5.01 -13.51
C GLU A 236 13.90 -4.13 -12.35
N PRO A 237 14.53 -2.96 -12.16
CA PRO A 237 14.07 -1.98 -11.20
C PRO A 237 12.61 -1.56 -11.47
N PRO A 238 11.92 -1.00 -10.46
CA PRO A 238 10.58 -0.43 -10.63
C PRO A 238 10.51 0.55 -11.81
N PRO A 239 9.32 0.77 -12.39
CA PRO A 239 9.12 1.61 -13.57
C PRO A 239 9.90 2.92 -13.45
N ARG A 240 10.76 3.17 -14.45
CA ARG A 240 11.78 4.23 -14.46
C ARG A 240 11.20 5.56 -14.03
N LEU A 241 11.70 6.05 -12.90
CA LEU A 241 11.84 7.48 -12.67
C LEU A 241 13.18 7.87 -13.29
N ASP A 242 13.20 9.01 -13.96
CA ASP A 242 14.40 9.52 -14.64
C ASP A 242 15.35 10.14 -13.61
N ASP A 243 15.89 9.31 -12.72
CA ASP A 243 16.72 9.69 -11.57
C ASP A 243 15.95 10.58 -10.55
N PRO A 244 15.12 9.97 -9.69
CA PRO A 244 14.29 10.73 -8.77
C PRO A 244 15.16 11.49 -7.78
N CYS A 245 14.90 12.79 -7.65
CA CYS A 245 15.69 13.66 -6.79
C CYS A 245 14.81 14.37 -5.75
N ILE A 246 15.46 14.79 -4.66
CA ILE A 246 14.79 15.49 -3.56
C ILE A 246 15.31 16.91 -3.52
N GLU A 247 14.38 17.85 -3.53
CA GLU A 247 14.68 19.28 -3.50
C GLU A 247 14.06 19.90 -2.23
N PRO A 248 14.68 20.96 -1.66
CA PRO A 248 14.03 21.77 -0.64
C PRO A 248 12.77 22.42 -1.21
N GLY A 249 11.66 22.30 -0.49
CA GLY A 249 10.38 22.88 -0.87
C GLY A 249 9.88 23.93 0.12
N CYS A 250 8.69 24.46 -0.17
CA CYS A 250 7.98 25.42 0.66
C CYS A 250 6.52 25.01 0.87
N ILE A 251 5.80 25.74 1.72
CA ILE A 251 4.38 25.46 2.02
C ILE A 251 3.49 25.59 0.77
N ARG A 252 3.83 26.47 -0.19
CA ARG A 252 3.09 26.58 -1.47
C ARG A 252 3.13 25.27 -2.25
N ASP A 253 4.24 24.55 -2.17
CA ASP A 253 4.40 23.26 -2.83
C ASP A 253 3.46 22.23 -2.19
N TYR A 254 3.35 22.22 -0.86
CA TYR A 254 2.35 21.40 -0.19
C TYR A 254 0.92 21.72 -0.65
N HIS A 255 0.56 23.00 -0.83
CA HIS A 255 -0.78 23.37 -1.28
C HIS A 255 -1.13 22.80 -2.66
N ALA A 256 -0.15 22.65 -3.56
CA ALA A 256 -0.35 21.99 -4.85
C ALA A 256 -0.75 20.50 -4.69
N PHE A 257 -0.21 19.81 -3.69
CA PHE A 257 -0.54 18.40 -3.40
C PHE A 257 -1.66 18.20 -2.38
N ALA A 258 -2.06 19.24 -1.64
CA ALA A 258 -2.97 19.12 -0.51
C ALA A 258 -4.30 18.45 -0.91
N ARG A 259 -4.84 18.77 -2.09
CA ARG A 259 -6.09 18.20 -2.63
C ARG A 259 -6.02 16.69 -2.85
N MET A 260 -4.81 16.13 -2.97
CA MET A 260 -4.57 14.71 -3.20
C MET A 260 -4.48 13.89 -1.89
N HIS A 261 -4.59 14.53 -0.72
CA HIS A 261 -4.46 13.88 0.58
C HIS A 261 -5.79 13.83 1.35
N TYR A 262 -6.14 12.66 1.88
CA TYR A 262 -7.41 12.41 2.60
C TYR A 262 -7.61 13.22 3.90
N ARG A 263 -6.57 13.93 4.38
CA ARG A 263 -6.63 14.86 5.53
C ARG A 263 -6.24 16.29 5.16
N MET A 264 -6.61 16.74 3.96
CA MET A 264 -6.25 18.08 3.45
C MET A 264 -6.62 19.23 4.41
N GLN A 265 -7.71 19.06 5.16
CA GLN A 265 -8.27 20.10 6.03
C GLN A 265 -7.57 20.22 7.39
N ASP A 266 -6.73 19.27 7.83
CA ASP A 266 -6.10 19.44 9.14
C ASP A 266 -4.88 20.35 9.06
N ALA A 267 -4.76 21.21 10.06
CA ALA A 267 -3.63 22.12 10.21
C ALA A 267 -2.29 21.36 10.23
N LEU A 268 -1.31 21.92 9.51
CA LEU A 268 0.06 21.42 9.47
C LEU A 268 0.82 21.65 10.80
N GLY A 269 0.33 22.55 11.65
CA GLY A 269 1.04 22.98 12.85
C GLY A 269 2.21 23.89 12.50
N PHE A 270 3.23 23.91 13.35
CA PHE A 270 4.44 24.70 13.12
C PHE A 270 5.37 23.94 12.18
N VAL A 271 5.30 24.28 10.89
CA VAL A 271 6.14 23.69 9.84
C VAL A 271 7.59 24.12 10.06
N ASP A 272 8.51 23.16 10.01
CA ASP A 272 9.95 23.37 10.12
C ASP A 272 10.61 23.29 8.74
N ARG A 273 10.34 22.21 8.00
CA ARG A 273 10.90 21.98 6.65
C ARG A 273 9.90 21.32 5.74
N VAL A 274 10.00 21.61 4.45
CA VAL A 274 9.26 20.92 3.40
C VAL A 274 10.27 20.38 2.39
N PHE A 275 10.06 19.13 1.98
CA PHE A 275 10.84 18.47 0.94
C PHE A 275 9.91 18.13 -0.21
N THR A 276 10.36 18.35 -1.44
CA THR A 276 9.67 17.94 -2.67
C THR A 276 10.42 16.82 -3.34
N LEU A 277 9.67 15.84 -3.85
CA LEU A 277 10.17 14.77 -4.69
C LEU A 277 9.91 15.14 -6.14
N CYS A 278 10.94 15.10 -6.98
CA CYS A 278 10.85 15.34 -8.41
C CYS A 278 11.15 14.06 -9.19
N ASP A 279 10.50 13.87 -10.35
CA ASP A 279 10.74 12.71 -11.24
C ASP A 279 12.19 12.67 -11.74
N ARG A 280 12.75 13.86 -12.00
CA ARG A 280 14.12 14.12 -12.44
C ARG A 280 14.62 15.46 -11.87
N PRO A 281 15.93 15.75 -11.89
CA PRO A 281 16.46 17.06 -11.50
C PRO A 281 15.76 18.21 -12.23
N ARG A 282 15.19 19.18 -11.47
CA ARG A 282 14.38 20.29 -12.00
C ARG A 282 13.16 19.87 -12.85
N GLY A 283 12.70 18.63 -12.68
CA GLY A 283 11.52 18.09 -13.35
C GLY A 283 10.22 18.37 -12.61
N ASP A 284 9.18 17.64 -13.01
CA ASP A 284 7.88 17.72 -12.36
C ASP A 284 7.94 17.18 -10.93
N ARG A 285 7.27 17.89 -10.03
CA ARG A 285 7.13 17.47 -8.64
C ARG A 285 6.09 16.37 -8.58
N ILE A 286 6.46 15.23 -8.01
CA ILE A 286 5.63 14.04 -7.89
C ILE A 286 5.30 13.69 -6.43
N GLY A 287 5.87 14.42 -5.47
CA GLY A 287 5.54 14.24 -4.05
C GLY A 287 6.04 15.37 -3.15
N VAL A 288 5.49 15.40 -1.93
CA VAL A 288 5.86 16.36 -0.88
C VAL A 288 5.84 15.71 0.50
N CYS A 289 6.83 16.05 1.32
CA CYS A 289 6.92 15.66 2.72
C CYS A 289 7.09 16.90 3.59
N VAL A 290 6.25 17.03 4.62
CA VAL A 290 6.23 18.18 5.53
C VAL A 290 6.68 17.72 6.92
N LEU A 291 7.80 18.26 7.38
CA LEU A 291 8.28 18.13 8.74
C LEU A 291 7.79 19.32 9.57
N ALA A 292 7.28 19.03 10.77
CA ALA A 292 6.79 20.03 11.70
C ALA A 292 7.31 19.77 13.12
N HIS A 293 7.13 20.74 14.00
CA HIS A 293 7.33 20.54 15.43
C HIS A 293 6.27 19.59 16.01
N ALA A 294 6.74 18.66 16.83
CA ALA A 294 5.89 17.65 17.45
C ALA A 294 5.03 18.24 18.58
N PRO A 295 3.83 17.67 18.84
CA PRO A 295 3.03 18.03 20.00
C PRO A 295 3.77 17.66 21.29
N ARG A 296 3.56 18.45 22.36
CA ARG A 296 4.24 18.30 23.65
C ARG A 296 3.94 16.96 24.35
N GLU A 297 2.73 16.45 24.21
CA GLU A 297 2.28 15.25 24.91
C GLU A 297 1.92 14.14 23.94
N LEU A 298 2.68 13.03 23.99
CA LEU A 298 2.37 11.81 23.27
C LEU A 298 2.83 10.61 24.11
N ALA A 299 1.89 9.87 24.69
CA ALA A 299 2.18 8.78 25.62
C ALA A 299 3.11 7.71 25.01
N LEU A 300 2.85 7.30 23.77
CA LEU A 300 3.69 6.30 23.09
C LEU A 300 5.12 6.80 22.83
N ARG A 301 5.32 8.09 22.56
CA ARG A 301 6.67 8.67 22.46
C ARG A 301 7.39 8.55 23.80
N ASN A 302 6.71 8.95 24.88
CA ASN A 302 7.31 8.94 26.20
C ASN A 302 7.68 7.51 26.63
N ILE A 303 6.85 6.52 26.29
CA ILE A 303 7.19 5.10 26.51
C ILE A 303 8.41 4.71 25.64
N ALA A 304 8.34 4.99 24.33
CA ALA A 304 9.39 4.63 23.37
C ALA A 304 10.75 5.24 23.70
N THR A 305 10.78 6.45 24.28
CA THR A 305 12.01 7.20 24.61
C THR A 305 12.32 7.26 26.10
N ARG A 306 11.70 6.39 26.91
CA ARG A 306 11.88 6.35 28.39
C ARG A 306 11.72 7.72 29.06
N GLY A 307 10.79 8.53 28.58
CA GLY A 307 10.48 9.85 29.13
C GLY A 307 11.50 10.94 28.80
N ARG A 308 12.40 10.75 27.82
CA ARG A 308 13.43 11.74 27.43
C ARG A 308 12.91 13.16 27.20
N PHE A 309 11.66 13.28 26.75
CA PHE A 309 11.00 14.55 26.43
C PHE A 309 9.96 15.00 27.46
N ASN A 310 9.84 14.28 28.59
CA ASN A 310 8.93 14.69 29.66
C ASN A 310 9.45 15.97 30.32
N GLY A 311 8.60 16.98 30.42
CA GLY A 311 8.92 18.22 31.14
C GLY A 311 9.84 19.22 30.42
N ASP A 312 10.48 18.84 29.31
CA ASP A 312 11.41 19.71 28.56
C ASP A 312 10.98 19.96 27.10
N PRO A 313 10.15 20.99 26.84
CA PRO A 313 9.76 21.37 25.48
C PRO A 313 10.91 21.88 24.62
N ARG A 314 11.97 22.44 25.22
CA ARG A 314 13.12 22.97 24.47
C ARG A 314 13.93 21.83 23.88
N ARG A 315 14.14 20.76 24.63
CA ARG A 315 14.76 19.52 24.11
C ARG A 315 13.91 18.88 23.03
N LEU A 316 12.59 18.77 23.23
CA LEU A 316 11.68 18.25 22.20
C LEU A 316 11.82 19.02 20.87
N ASN A 317 11.80 20.35 20.94
CA ASN A 317 11.94 21.21 19.76
C ASN A 317 13.35 21.19 19.14
N ARG A 318 14.39 20.77 19.87
CA ARG A 318 15.75 20.67 19.35
C ARG A 318 16.02 19.31 18.69
N GLU A 319 15.51 18.25 19.28
CA GLU A 319 15.92 16.89 18.94
C GLU A 319 14.90 16.11 18.10
N LEU A 320 13.66 16.60 17.98
CA LEU A 320 12.58 15.83 17.37
C LEU A 320 11.75 16.63 16.35
N ARG A 321 11.39 15.97 15.25
CA ARG A 321 10.40 16.44 14.26
C ARG A 321 9.35 15.39 14.00
N ILE A 322 8.15 15.82 13.61
CA ILE A 322 7.08 14.93 13.16
C ILE A 322 6.89 15.06 11.64
N ILE A 323 6.80 13.93 10.95
CA ILE A 323 6.30 13.87 9.58
C ILE A 323 4.80 14.13 9.65
N ARG A 324 4.41 15.37 9.35
CA ARG A 324 3.02 15.80 9.41
C ARG A 324 2.24 15.38 8.19
N ARG A 325 2.88 15.42 7.02
CA ARG A 325 2.30 15.05 5.74
C ARG A 325 3.33 14.35 4.87
N LEU A 326 2.87 13.30 4.22
CA LEU A 326 3.55 12.64 3.12
C LEU A 326 2.50 12.47 2.02
N VAL A 327 2.71 13.11 0.88
CA VAL A 327 1.81 13.02 -0.26
C VAL A 327 2.64 12.62 -1.47
N ILE A 328 2.26 11.54 -2.13
CA ILE A 328 2.76 11.13 -3.43
C ILE A 328 1.61 11.29 -4.41
N HIS A 329 1.92 11.82 -5.59
CA HIS A 329 0.97 11.99 -6.68
C HIS A 329 0.29 10.64 -7.01
N PRO A 330 -1.04 10.58 -7.26
CA PRO A 330 -1.78 9.33 -7.46
C PRO A 330 -1.14 8.36 -8.46
N ASP A 331 -0.62 8.87 -9.57
CA ASP A 331 0.03 8.06 -10.64
C ASP A 331 1.30 7.32 -10.18
N PHE A 332 1.90 7.78 -9.09
CA PHE A 332 3.17 7.31 -8.53
C PHE A 332 2.98 6.59 -7.18
N ARG A 333 1.74 6.36 -6.74
CA ARG A 333 1.48 5.62 -5.50
C ARG A 333 1.77 4.14 -5.70
N SER A 334 2.08 3.46 -4.59
CA SER A 334 2.29 2.02 -4.52
C SER A 334 3.54 1.47 -5.24
N CYS A 335 4.24 2.24 -6.08
CA CYS A 335 5.51 1.81 -6.72
C CYS A 335 6.74 1.81 -5.79
N GLY A 336 6.58 2.16 -4.51
CA GLY A 336 7.67 2.19 -3.52
C GLY A 336 8.28 3.57 -3.27
N LEU A 337 7.93 4.57 -4.08
CA LEU A 337 8.45 5.93 -3.93
C LEU A 337 8.26 6.55 -2.55
N GLY A 338 7.12 6.33 -1.90
CA GLY A 338 6.85 6.91 -0.58
C GLY A 338 7.86 6.49 0.48
N HIS A 339 8.26 5.20 0.50
CA HIS A 339 9.22 4.73 1.51
C HIS A 339 10.66 5.11 1.13
N TRP A 340 10.99 5.10 -0.16
CA TRP A 340 12.27 5.60 -0.66
C TRP A 340 12.44 7.08 -0.28
N PHE A 341 11.43 7.90 -0.55
CA PHE A 341 11.44 9.33 -0.29
C PHE A 341 11.63 9.64 1.20
N VAL A 342 10.86 8.96 2.07
CA VAL A 342 11.04 9.10 3.53
C VAL A 342 12.44 8.67 3.96
N ARG A 343 12.95 7.53 3.47
CA ARG A 343 14.28 7.01 3.83
C ARG A 343 15.39 8.03 3.53
N GLN A 344 15.27 8.76 2.42
CA GLN A 344 16.23 9.81 2.05
C GLN A 344 16.08 11.09 2.87
N ILE A 345 14.86 11.42 3.32
CA ILE A 345 14.59 12.62 4.16
C ILE A 345 15.08 12.44 5.59
N LEU A 346 14.97 11.23 6.17
CA LEU A 346 15.27 10.99 7.59
C LEU A 346 16.66 11.52 8.01
N PRO A 347 17.77 11.25 7.28
CA PRO A 347 19.08 11.83 7.57
C PRO A 347 19.13 13.36 7.40
N GLN A 348 18.40 13.89 6.42
CA GLN A 348 18.36 15.32 6.06
C GLN A 348 17.48 16.18 6.98
N ALA A 349 16.70 15.55 7.87
CA ALA A 349 15.82 16.23 8.81
C ALA A 349 16.57 17.16 9.79
N GLY A 350 17.88 16.97 9.97
CA GLY A 350 18.71 17.80 10.86
C GLY A 350 18.44 17.58 12.35
N VAL A 351 17.70 16.54 12.71
CA VAL A 351 17.35 16.17 14.08
C VAL A 351 17.68 14.70 14.35
N ARG A 352 17.81 14.35 15.63
CA ARG A 352 18.08 12.96 16.05
C ARG A 352 16.86 12.07 15.85
N PHE A 353 15.68 12.57 16.21
CA PHE A 353 14.44 11.80 16.17
C PHE A 353 13.47 12.33 15.13
N VAL A 354 12.86 11.41 14.38
CA VAL A 354 11.73 11.72 13.51
C VAL A 354 10.58 10.79 13.88
N GLU A 355 9.41 11.35 14.15
CA GLU A 355 8.22 10.59 14.47
C GLU A 355 7.14 10.72 13.38
N CYS A 356 6.23 9.75 13.31
CA CYS A 356 5.07 9.83 12.42
C CYS A 356 3.84 9.16 13.04
N LEU A 357 2.66 9.72 12.76
CA LEU A 357 1.36 9.15 13.10
C LEU A 357 0.58 8.90 11.81
N ALA A 358 0.37 7.64 11.45
CA ALA A 358 -0.27 7.27 10.19
C ALA A 358 -1.37 6.22 10.37
N VAL A 359 -2.59 6.56 9.95
CA VAL A 359 -3.70 5.60 9.85
C VAL A 359 -3.44 4.60 8.74
N MET A 360 -2.93 5.08 7.60
CA MET A 360 -2.55 4.22 6.46
C MET A 360 -1.36 3.31 6.77
N GLY A 361 -0.58 3.57 7.83
CA GLY A 361 0.48 2.68 8.30
C GLY A 361 -0.04 1.29 8.73
N ALA A 362 -1.31 1.19 9.11
CA ALA A 362 -1.93 -0.10 9.38
C ALA A 362 -2.10 -0.97 8.12
N VAL A 363 -2.14 -0.37 6.94
CA VAL A 363 -2.41 -1.05 5.65
C VAL A 363 -1.14 -1.15 4.81
N ILE A 364 -0.43 -0.05 4.62
CA ILE A 364 0.78 0.03 3.80
C ILE A 364 1.97 0.35 4.71
N PRO A 365 3.00 -0.52 4.78
CA PRO A 365 4.16 -0.34 5.65
C PRO A 365 5.19 0.63 5.03
N VAL A 366 4.76 1.86 4.69
CA VAL A 366 5.63 2.88 4.07
C VAL A 366 6.77 3.26 5.01
N PHE A 367 6.46 3.51 6.29
CA PHE A 367 7.43 3.98 7.28
C PHE A 367 8.36 2.88 7.77
N GLU A 368 7.85 1.65 7.96
CA GLU A 368 8.70 0.48 8.27
C GLU A 368 9.74 0.25 7.17
N LYS A 369 9.33 0.29 5.90
CA LYS A 369 10.25 0.14 4.76
C LYS A 369 11.22 1.31 4.58
N ALA A 370 10.89 2.47 5.14
CA ALA A 370 11.77 3.63 5.16
C ALA A 370 12.85 3.54 6.25
N GLY A 371 12.75 2.55 7.16
CA GLY A 371 13.66 2.37 8.28
C GLY A 371 13.15 2.94 9.61
N MET A 372 11.89 3.37 9.70
CA MET A 372 11.29 3.77 10.97
C MET A 372 10.77 2.55 11.73
N THR A 373 10.89 2.56 13.06
CA THR A 373 10.39 1.47 13.90
C THR A 373 8.94 1.71 14.27
N ARG A 374 8.09 0.69 14.03
CA ARG A 374 6.69 0.67 14.47
C ARG A 374 6.64 0.40 15.97
N VAL A 375 6.20 1.37 16.76
CA VAL A 375 6.10 1.25 18.23
C VAL A 375 4.77 0.61 18.65
N GLY A 376 3.67 1.05 18.04
CA GLY A 376 2.34 0.58 18.44
C GLY A 376 1.21 1.41 17.84
N GLN A 377 -0.03 1.08 18.20
CA GLN A 377 -1.21 1.89 17.89
C GLN A 377 -1.55 2.76 19.10
N CYS A 378 -1.82 4.04 18.89
CA CYS A 378 -2.24 4.92 19.98
C CYS A 378 -3.54 4.38 20.59
N PRO A 379 -3.59 3.93 21.85
CA PRO A 379 -4.83 3.38 22.40
C PRO A 379 -5.93 4.45 22.39
N LEU A 380 -7.14 4.03 22.05
CA LEU A 380 -8.32 4.86 22.23
C LEU A 380 -8.56 5.04 23.74
N PRO A 381 -8.82 6.26 24.24
CA PRO A 381 -9.21 6.44 25.64
C PRO A 381 -10.42 5.57 25.99
N ARG A 382 -10.43 4.88 27.14
CA ARG A 382 -11.54 3.98 27.54
C ARG A 382 -12.91 4.68 27.54
N GLY A 383 -12.96 5.96 27.93
CA GLY A 383 -14.20 6.76 27.89
C GLY A 383 -14.75 7.01 26.48
N ARG A 384 -13.92 6.90 25.43
CA ARG A 384 -14.33 7.13 24.04
C ARG A 384 -15.08 5.96 23.42
N LEU A 385 -14.69 4.71 23.74
CA LEU A 385 -15.45 3.53 23.31
C LEU A 385 -16.85 3.55 23.94
N ALA A 386 -16.90 3.77 25.26
CA ALA A 386 -18.16 3.91 25.99
C ALA A 386 -19.05 5.05 25.46
N LEU A 387 -18.45 6.15 24.97
CA LEU A 387 -19.19 7.25 24.34
C LEU A 387 -19.77 6.86 22.98
N VAL A 388 -18.98 6.21 22.12
CA VAL A 388 -19.47 5.74 20.81
C VAL A 388 -20.61 4.74 21.03
N ASP A 389 -20.45 3.81 21.98
CA ASP A 389 -21.50 2.86 22.35
C ASP A 389 -22.75 3.58 22.89
N ARG A 390 -22.58 4.60 23.74
CA ARG A 390 -23.69 5.43 24.23
C ARG A 390 -24.38 6.19 23.09
N MET A 391 -23.65 6.71 22.11
CA MET A 391 -24.25 7.40 20.96
C MET A 391 -25.02 6.43 20.06
N LEU A 392 -24.45 5.26 19.78
CA LEU A 392 -25.14 4.20 19.03
C LEU A 392 -26.40 3.73 19.76
N SER A 393 -26.37 3.60 21.10
CA SER A 393 -27.55 3.28 21.91
C SER A 393 -28.66 4.33 21.85
N LEU A 394 -28.29 5.59 21.54
CA LEU A 394 -29.22 6.70 21.31
C LEU A 394 -29.62 6.82 19.82
N GLY A 395 -29.27 5.84 18.99
CA GLY A 395 -29.51 5.83 17.55
C GLY A 395 -28.69 6.85 16.76
N LEU A 396 -27.65 7.44 17.36
CA LEU A 396 -26.78 8.45 16.74
C LEU A 396 -25.53 7.77 16.18
N ASP A 397 -25.60 7.39 14.91
CA ASP A 397 -24.43 6.89 14.19
C ASP A 397 -23.62 8.05 13.60
N PRO A 398 -22.36 8.27 14.03
CA PRO A 398 -21.48 9.29 13.46
C PRO A 398 -21.13 9.07 11.98
N ALA A 399 -21.23 7.83 11.49
CA ALA A 399 -20.99 7.49 10.09
C ALA A 399 -22.21 7.77 9.19
N SER A 400 -23.38 8.04 9.78
CA SER A 400 -24.61 8.29 9.03
C SER A 400 -24.55 9.61 8.24
N PRO A 401 -25.10 9.67 7.00
CA PRO A 401 -25.19 10.89 6.21
C PRO A 401 -25.96 12.01 6.91
N ASP A 402 -26.95 11.68 7.73
CA ASP A 402 -27.81 12.63 8.43
C ASP A 402 -27.19 13.19 9.73
N PHE A 403 -25.98 12.76 10.11
CA PHE A 403 -25.35 13.12 11.39
C PHE A 403 -25.20 14.64 11.57
N SER A 404 -24.72 15.35 10.55
CA SER A 404 -24.65 16.82 10.55
C SER A 404 -26.03 17.47 10.75
N SER A 405 -27.05 16.96 10.05
CA SER A 405 -28.43 17.43 10.22
C SER A 405 -28.96 17.18 11.64
N ARG A 406 -28.59 16.05 12.27
CA ARG A 406 -28.97 15.74 13.65
C ARG A 406 -28.26 16.65 14.67
N ILE A 407 -26.99 16.98 14.45
CA ILE A 407 -26.27 17.99 15.26
C ILE A 407 -26.96 19.35 15.16
N LYS A 408 -27.40 19.74 13.95
CA LYS A 408 -28.12 21.00 13.74
C LYS A 408 -29.49 21.02 14.43
N ARG A 409 -30.24 19.91 14.38
CA ARG A 409 -31.61 19.82 14.90
C ARG A 409 -31.70 19.58 16.41
N ASN A 410 -30.71 18.93 17.02
CA ASN A 410 -30.77 18.51 18.42
C ASN A 410 -29.65 19.13 19.26
N PRO A 411 -29.97 20.14 20.10
CA PRO A 411 -29.00 20.80 20.97
C PRO A 411 -28.27 19.86 21.93
N ARG A 412 -28.93 18.78 22.40
CA ARG A 412 -28.30 17.80 23.31
C ARG A 412 -27.20 17.01 22.60
N VAL A 413 -27.42 16.66 21.33
CA VAL A 413 -26.44 15.97 20.49
C VAL A 413 -25.26 16.87 20.19
N ARG A 414 -25.53 18.14 19.85
CA ARG A 414 -24.49 19.15 19.65
C ARG A 414 -23.61 19.31 20.90
N ALA A 415 -24.22 19.49 22.07
CA ALA A 415 -23.49 19.61 23.34
C ALA A 415 -22.68 18.36 23.70
N LEU A 416 -23.14 17.16 23.33
CA LEU A 416 -22.38 15.92 23.51
C LEU A 416 -21.14 15.88 22.60
N VAL A 417 -21.31 16.21 21.32
CA VAL A 417 -20.22 16.28 20.33
C VAL A 417 -19.19 17.33 20.71
N GLU A 418 -19.64 18.54 21.07
CA GLU A 418 -18.78 19.65 21.50
C GLU A 418 -17.98 19.30 22.76
N ARG A 419 -18.63 18.79 23.81
CA ARG A 419 -17.92 18.35 25.04
C ARG A 419 -16.87 17.30 24.76
N THR A 420 -17.18 16.33 23.90
CA THR A 420 -16.23 15.28 23.51
C THR A 420 -15.05 15.85 22.74
N LEU A 421 -15.30 16.76 21.79
CA LEU A 421 -14.25 17.41 21.02
C LEU A 421 -13.35 18.25 21.92
N VAL A 422 -13.90 19.00 22.87
CA VAL A 422 -13.12 19.76 23.87
C VAL A 422 -12.25 18.82 24.69
N GLU A 423 -12.83 17.75 25.26
CA GLU A 423 -12.10 16.79 26.09
C GLU A 423 -10.99 16.05 25.31
N TRP A 424 -11.20 15.80 24.02
CA TRP A 424 -10.19 15.19 23.15
C TRP A 424 -9.09 16.18 22.78
N LEU A 425 -9.44 17.40 22.41
CA LEU A 425 -8.49 18.44 22.02
C LEU A 425 -7.65 18.90 23.20
N SER A 426 -8.22 19.02 24.39
CA SER A 426 -7.49 19.39 25.61
C SER A 426 -6.42 18.38 26.00
N ARG A 427 -6.57 17.11 25.57
CA ARG A 427 -5.59 16.03 25.77
C ARG A 427 -4.53 15.92 24.66
N MET A 428 -4.77 16.50 23.49
CA MET A 428 -3.84 16.42 22.35
C MET A 428 -3.13 17.73 22.03
N GLN A 429 -3.70 18.87 22.41
CA GLN A 429 -3.18 20.22 22.12
C GLN A 429 -3.33 21.10 23.35
N SER A 430 -2.53 22.17 23.42
CA SER A 430 -2.75 23.23 24.41
C SER A 430 -4.16 23.80 24.18
N ALA A 431 -5.03 23.67 25.17
CA ALA A 431 -6.46 24.01 25.11
C ALA A 431 -6.77 25.46 24.66
N SER A 432 -5.77 26.34 24.62
CA SER A 432 -5.91 27.79 24.40
C SER A 432 -6.25 28.24 22.98
N ARG A 433 -6.37 27.35 21.98
CA ARG A 433 -6.55 27.76 20.57
C ARG A 433 -7.75 27.19 19.82
N TRP A 434 -8.55 26.32 20.43
CA TRP A 434 -9.73 25.77 19.77
C TRP A 434 -11.02 26.41 20.30
N ARG A 435 -11.48 27.46 19.62
CA ARG A 435 -12.82 28.02 19.84
C ARG A 435 -13.84 27.16 19.08
N LEU A 436 -14.77 26.53 19.80
CA LEU A 436 -15.92 25.83 19.21
C LEU A 436 -17.05 26.80 18.85
N ASP A 437 -17.00 28.02 19.38
CA ASP A 437 -17.99 29.06 19.15
C ASP A 437 -18.11 29.35 17.65
N ASN A 438 -19.35 29.38 17.14
CA ASN A 438 -19.72 29.63 15.74
C ASN A 438 -19.32 28.57 14.69
N ARG A 439 -18.95 27.35 15.09
CA ARG A 439 -18.76 26.24 14.13
C ARG A 439 -20.08 25.73 13.54
N SER A 440 -20.06 25.41 12.25
CA SER A 440 -21.20 24.78 11.58
C SER A 440 -21.39 23.32 12.05
N ALA A 441 -22.59 22.77 11.88
CA ALA A 441 -22.85 21.37 12.22
C ALA A 441 -22.01 20.39 11.36
N GLU A 442 -21.66 20.78 10.14
CA GLU A 442 -20.79 20.01 9.24
C GLU A 442 -19.35 19.98 9.75
N GLU A 443 -18.81 21.15 10.14
CA GLU A 443 -17.46 21.23 10.70
C GLU A 443 -17.33 20.42 11.99
N LEU A 444 -18.36 20.46 12.86
CA LEU A 444 -18.42 19.65 14.08
C LEU A 444 -18.51 18.16 13.78
N SER A 445 -19.35 17.76 12.82
CA SER A 445 -19.45 16.39 12.34
C SER A 445 -18.10 15.86 11.85
N ASP A 446 -17.41 16.61 11.00
CA ASP A 446 -16.14 16.19 10.41
C ASP A 446 -14.99 16.21 11.42
N ALA A 447 -14.95 17.19 12.32
CA ALA A 447 -14.03 17.20 13.45
C ALA A 447 -14.27 15.96 14.34
N PHE A 448 -15.53 15.63 14.62
CA PHE A 448 -15.89 14.48 15.43
C PHE A 448 -15.50 13.16 14.77
N ARG A 449 -15.85 12.96 13.49
CA ARG A 449 -15.44 11.78 12.69
C ARG A 449 -13.92 11.58 12.69
N ARG A 450 -13.16 12.65 12.53
CA ARG A 450 -11.68 12.61 12.63
C ARG A 450 -11.21 12.26 14.03
N ALA A 451 -11.86 12.80 15.05
CA ALA A 451 -11.55 12.51 16.43
C ALA A 451 -11.81 11.02 16.72
N ILE A 452 -12.97 10.46 16.31
CA ILE A 452 -13.39 9.07 16.57
C ILE A 452 -12.79 8.00 15.65
N GLY A 453 -12.15 8.39 14.55
CA GLY A 453 -11.53 7.45 13.60
C GLY A 453 -10.47 6.53 14.21
N ARG A 454 -10.14 5.45 13.49
CA ARG A 454 -9.18 4.42 13.93
C ARG A 454 -7.86 5.07 14.39
N PRO A 455 -7.30 4.65 15.53
CA PRO A 455 -6.11 5.28 16.05
C PRO A 455 -4.93 5.14 15.09
N PRO A 456 -4.11 6.19 14.93
CA PRO A 456 -2.93 6.12 14.09
C PRO A 456 -1.90 5.14 14.66
N VAL A 457 -1.15 4.51 13.76
CA VAL A 457 0.07 3.78 14.13
C VAL A 457 1.18 4.81 14.39
N TYR A 458 1.89 4.64 15.50
CA TYR A 458 3.03 5.47 15.88
C TYR A 458 4.34 4.83 15.40
N TYR A 459 5.13 5.66 14.71
CA TYR A 459 6.45 5.32 14.20
C TYR A 459 7.49 6.25 14.80
N LEU A 460 8.64 5.69 15.16
CA LEU A 460 9.79 6.44 15.63
C LEU A 460 11.03 6.02 14.84
N TRP A 461 11.78 7.00 14.37
CA TRP A 461 13.12 6.83 13.84
C TRP A 461 14.11 7.55 14.75
N ASP A 462 15.15 6.83 15.16
CA ASP A 462 16.29 7.36 15.90
C ASP A 462 17.54 7.21 15.04
N ARG A 463 18.23 8.32 14.81
CA ARG A 463 19.49 8.34 14.07
C ARG A 463 20.58 7.50 14.72
N GLU A 464 20.59 7.42 16.04
CA GLU A 464 21.59 6.69 16.81
C GLU A 464 21.21 5.21 17.04
N GLY A 465 19.97 4.83 16.72
CA GLY A 465 19.49 3.46 16.87
C GLY A 465 19.31 2.99 18.32
N GLU A 466 19.33 3.89 19.30
CA GLU A 466 19.14 3.56 20.73
C GLU A 466 17.65 3.33 21.08
N PHE A 467 16.75 3.97 20.33
CA PHE A 467 15.30 3.94 20.53
C PHE A 467 14.56 3.47 19.27
N PRO A 468 13.34 2.90 19.40
CA PRO A 468 12.57 2.70 20.63
C PRO A 468 13.07 1.51 21.46
N VAL A 469 12.99 1.64 22.78
CA VAL A 469 13.16 0.50 23.68
C VAL A 469 11.84 -0.27 23.71
N ILE A 470 11.74 -1.31 22.88
CA ILE A 470 10.56 -2.18 22.87
C ILE A 470 10.64 -3.07 24.11
N CYS A 471 9.89 -2.74 25.15
CA CYS A 471 9.70 -3.64 26.28
C CYS A 471 8.84 -4.82 25.79
N LEU A 472 9.49 -5.95 25.48
CA LEU A 472 8.85 -7.25 25.34
C LEU A 472 8.33 -7.68 26.71
N ASN A 473 7.24 -7.08 27.19
CA ASN A 473 6.38 -7.62 28.24
C ASN A 473 5.22 -6.65 28.54
N HIS A 474 4.03 -6.97 28.01
CA HIS A 474 2.81 -7.14 28.80
C HIS A 474 1.74 -7.81 27.95
N GLY A 475 1.33 -9.00 28.39
CA GLY A 475 0.22 -9.76 27.83
C GLY A 475 -1.09 -8.99 27.95
N GLY A 476 -1.90 -9.09 26.90
CA GLY A 476 -3.22 -8.51 26.81
C GLY A 476 -3.52 -8.07 25.38
N LEU A 477 -4.19 -8.95 24.62
CA LEU A 477 -4.66 -8.79 23.23
C LEU A 477 -3.66 -9.19 22.13
N SER A 478 -3.12 -10.40 22.26
CA SER A 478 -2.74 -11.23 21.13
C SER A 478 -3.86 -12.23 20.84
N HIS A 479 -4.73 -11.92 19.88
CA HIS A 479 -5.42 -12.94 19.10
C HIS A 479 -5.36 -12.53 17.63
N GLU A 480 -5.04 -13.53 16.79
CA GLU A 480 -4.88 -13.48 15.34
C GLU A 480 -3.53 -12.99 14.78
N LEU A 481 -2.45 -13.65 15.20
CA LEU A 481 -1.25 -13.81 14.38
C LEU A 481 -0.75 -15.25 14.53
N SER A 482 -1.13 -16.14 13.61
CA SER A 482 -0.50 -17.45 13.42
C SER A 482 -0.18 -17.65 11.94
N GLY A 483 1.08 -17.99 11.67
CA GLY A 483 1.69 -18.18 10.34
C GLY A 483 2.50 -16.95 9.95
N THR A 484 3.84 -16.91 9.96
CA THR A 484 4.83 -17.96 9.73
C THR A 484 6.16 -17.40 10.26
N THR A 485 6.77 -18.03 11.25
CA THR A 485 8.12 -17.72 11.72
C THR A 485 9.00 -18.93 11.46
N ALA A 486 9.89 -18.84 10.49
CA ALA A 486 11.01 -19.74 10.33
C ALA A 486 12.22 -18.93 9.83
N SER A 487 13.38 -19.19 10.47
CA SER A 487 14.71 -18.62 10.26
C SER A 487 15.00 -17.25 10.90
N CYS A 488 15.32 -17.27 12.20
CA CYS A 488 16.36 -16.39 12.77
C CYS A 488 16.85 -16.95 14.12
N GLU A 489 17.25 -18.22 14.14
CA GLU A 489 17.96 -18.83 15.28
C GLU A 489 19.17 -19.60 14.74
N GLU A 490 20.15 -18.87 14.24
CA GLU A 490 21.48 -19.46 13.93
C GLU A 490 22.50 -18.32 13.82
N ARG A 491 22.82 -17.67 14.96
CA ARG A 491 23.99 -16.77 15.07
C ARG A 491 24.46 -16.44 16.50
N SER A 492 24.03 -17.19 17.51
CA SER A 492 24.34 -16.90 18.92
C SER A 492 24.89 -18.11 19.70
N ARG A 493 25.39 -19.14 19.03
CA ARG A 493 26.06 -20.28 19.68
C ARG A 493 27.45 -20.54 19.09
N GLU A 494 28.32 -19.55 19.13
CA GLU A 494 29.75 -19.77 18.92
C GLU A 494 30.56 -18.68 19.62
N ARG A 495 30.72 -18.81 20.94
CA ARG A 495 31.72 -18.13 21.78
C ARG A 495 31.55 -18.59 23.23
N GLN A 496 31.90 -19.85 23.48
CA GLN A 496 32.29 -20.35 24.81
C GLN A 496 32.77 -21.79 24.63
N ARG A 497 34.06 -21.95 24.34
CA ARG A 497 34.79 -23.18 24.65
C ARG A 497 36.05 -22.75 25.41
N HIS A 498 36.10 -23.20 26.65
CA HIS A 498 37.26 -23.21 27.52
C HIS A 498 38.42 -23.94 26.85
N ASP A 499 39.60 -23.36 26.91
CA ASP A 499 40.87 -24.04 26.64
C ASP A 499 41.53 -24.36 28.01
N PRO A 500 41.77 -25.65 28.36
CA PRO A 500 42.27 -26.05 29.67
C PRO A 500 43.81 -26.14 29.75
N ASN A 501 44.58 -25.54 28.83
CA ASN A 501 46.05 -25.59 28.90
C ASN A 501 46.73 -24.26 28.53
N ALA A 502 46.91 -23.36 29.50
CA ALA A 502 47.95 -22.32 29.43
C ALA A 502 48.41 -21.90 30.85
N PRO A 503 49.72 -21.67 31.09
CA PRO A 503 50.32 -21.74 32.43
C PRO A 503 50.27 -20.42 33.23
N GLU A 504 50.22 -20.57 34.55
CA GLU A 504 50.33 -19.52 35.57
C GLU A 504 51.69 -18.80 35.57
N LYS A 505 51.70 -17.47 35.70
CA LYS A 505 52.82 -16.72 36.32
C LYS A 505 52.35 -15.52 37.15
N HIS A 506 52.66 -15.61 38.45
CA HIS A 506 52.95 -14.62 39.51
C HIS A 506 52.84 -13.11 39.22
N LYS A 507 52.06 -12.38 40.04
CA LYS A 507 52.39 -11.68 41.32
C LYS A 507 53.15 -10.35 41.20
N SER A 508 52.53 -9.34 41.83
CA SER A 508 53.10 -8.26 42.66
C SER A 508 53.79 -7.03 42.06
N ALA A 509 53.48 -5.89 42.73
CA ALA A 509 54.09 -4.55 42.76
C ALA A 509 53.25 -3.49 42.03
N ARG A 510 52.96 -2.29 42.56
CA ARG A 510 53.43 -1.59 43.76
C ARG A 510 52.44 -0.44 44.06
N ARG A 511 52.19 -0.19 45.35
CA ARG A 511 51.64 1.06 45.89
C ARG A 511 52.61 2.23 45.68
N GLU A 512 52.09 3.43 45.93
CA GLU A 512 52.74 4.74 46.14
C GLU A 512 52.92 5.63 44.89
N ARG A 513 52.12 6.70 44.79
CA ARG A 513 52.49 8.02 45.35
C ARG A 513 51.34 9.03 45.24
N GLU A 514 51.03 9.61 46.39
CA GLU A 514 50.27 10.84 46.59
C GLU A 514 51.02 12.08 46.05
N LEU A 515 50.31 13.21 46.09
CA LEU A 515 50.76 14.61 46.06
C LEU A 515 51.01 15.24 44.68
N ARG A 516 50.02 16.02 44.22
CA ARG A 516 50.06 17.51 44.25
C ARG A 516 48.88 18.11 43.47
N ARG A 517 48.01 18.83 44.19
CA ARG A 517 47.30 20.01 43.65
C ARG A 517 48.28 21.19 43.61
N PRO A 518 48.02 22.20 42.77
CA PRO A 518 47.79 23.51 43.36
C PRO A 518 46.58 24.25 42.81
N ASP A 519 46.23 25.28 43.57
CA ASP A 519 45.08 26.16 43.55
C ASP A 519 45.21 27.33 42.56
N ARG A 520 44.04 27.86 42.16
CA ARG A 520 43.65 29.28 41.89
C ARG A 520 44.32 30.13 40.78
N GLN A 521 43.44 30.76 39.97
CA GLN A 521 43.25 32.21 39.70
C GLN A 521 42.66 32.38 38.27
N SER A 522 41.41 32.82 38.03
CA SER A 522 40.81 34.17 38.05
C SER A 522 41.48 35.23 37.15
N GLY A 523 40.78 35.57 36.05
CA GLY A 523 40.80 36.87 35.33
C GLY A 523 41.64 36.92 34.03
N PRO A 524 41.33 37.82 33.09
CA PRO A 524 40.27 38.85 33.07
C PRO A 524 38.98 38.46 32.33
#